data_AF-A0A366KUD7-F1
#
_entry.id   AF-A0A366KUD7-F1
#
_cell.length_a   1.000
_cell.length_b   1.000
_cell.length_c   1.000
_cell.angle_alpha   90.00
_cell.angle_beta   90.00
_cell.angle_gamma   90.00
#
_symmetry.space_group_name_H-M   'P 1'
#
loop_
_entity.id
_entity.type
_entity.pdbx_description
1 polymer ?
#
loop_
_entity_poly.entity_id
_entity_poly.type
_entity_poly.pdbx_seq_one_letter_code
_entity_poly.pdbx_strand_id
1 'polypeptide(L)'
;MNWETLRKKIYYIDGSLRDIYVKNTNIEDWEKWIDLINTGYKVAFYNGLSGETESQIDKSIVFDYLNGKSDLLRGVNIHLEGILIKCHFFGGDEIENDITPLEINSIEDHNRLVNYLKDVSVCLGKEVMLTPENYLDYERKLIVVNGNDIEFDVSGHIMPEHLNQDKVKNDSPKKLSIIFLTILLCLLIWNIIPIIQVKMQLVSDFIPSSIFYEVAKPFIYISTVLLLVNIVAFALFFKRKYLTVIILGGIAICLNLLYTFFNHFL
;
A
#
# COMPACT_ATOMS: atom_id res chain seq x y z
N MET A 1 1.53 -25.14 -0.63
CA MET A 1 2.21 -23.95 -1.21
C MET A 1 2.73 -23.07 -0.08
N ASN A 2 3.84 -22.34 -0.22
CA ASN A 2 4.30 -21.43 0.84
C ASN A 2 3.68 -20.02 0.71
N TRP A 3 3.65 -19.29 1.82
CA TRP A 3 3.06 -17.95 1.90
C TRP A 3 3.65 -16.96 0.89
N GLU A 4 4.97 -16.92 0.75
CA GLU A 4 5.64 -16.00 -0.18
C GLU A 4 5.21 -16.19 -1.65
N THR A 5 4.89 -17.43 -2.05
CA THR A 5 4.39 -17.72 -3.39
C THR A 5 2.95 -17.24 -3.56
N LEU A 6 2.08 -17.53 -2.59
CA LEU A 6 0.69 -17.08 -2.58
C LEU A 6 0.59 -15.57 -2.64
N ARG A 7 1.35 -14.89 -1.77
CA ARG A 7 1.42 -13.43 -1.68
C ARG A 7 1.83 -12.77 -3.00
N LYS A 8 2.78 -13.35 -3.73
CA LYS A 8 3.29 -12.77 -4.98
C LYS A 8 2.45 -13.08 -6.21
N LYS A 9 1.72 -14.20 -6.21
CA LYS A 9 1.06 -14.72 -7.42
C LYS A 9 -0.46 -14.64 -7.38
N ILE A 10 -1.05 -14.70 -6.20
CA ILE A 10 -2.51 -14.68 -5.98
C ILE A 10 -2.90 -13.36 -5.29
N TYR A 11 -2.28 -13.06 -4.15
CA TYR A 11 -2.58 -11.90 -3.32
C TYR A 11 -1.63 -10.72 -3.55
N TYR A 12 -1.22 -10.51 -4.80
CA TYR A 12 -0.34 -9.39 -5.13
C TYR A 12 -1.07 -8.06 -4.92
N ILE A 13 -0.37 -7.07 -4.37
CA ILE A 13 -0.93 -5.74 -4.09
C ILE A 13 -0.64 -4.83 -5.28
N ASP A 14 -1.63 -4.65 -6.14
CA ASP A 14 -1.59 -3.78 -7.32
C ASP A 14 -2.67 -2.68 -7.30
N GLY A 15 -3.45 -2.62 -6.22
CA GLY A 15 -4.56 -1.66 -6.04
C GLY A 15 -5.92 -2.20 -6.48
N SER A 16 -5.98 -3.40 -7.08
CA SER A 16 -7.22 -4.06 -7.49
C SER A 16 -7.74 -5.05 -6.44
N LEU A 17 -9.02 -5.37 -6.51
CA LEU A 17 -9.67 -6.43 -5.72
C LEU A 17 -9.44 -7.82 -6.34
N ARG A 18 -9.91 -8.86 -5.66
CA ARG A 18 -9.99 -10.21 -6.22
C ARG A 18 -11.44 -10.65 -6.15
N ASP A 19 -11.94 -11.09 -7.28
CA ASP A 19 -13.34 -11.41 -7.43
C ASP A 19 -13.51 -12.92 -7.24
N ILE A 20 -14.55 -13.29 -6.53
CA ILE A 20 -14.97 -14.66 -6.27
C ILE A 20 -16.26 -14.85 -7.05
N TYR A 21 -16.24 -15.78 -8.00
CA TYR A 21 -17.41 -16.09 -8.82
C TYR A 21 -17.94 -17.49 -8.57
N VAL A 22 -19.27 -17.57 -8.51
CA VAL A 22 -20.04 -18.78 -8.80
C VAL A 22 -20.94 -18.49 -9.98
N LYS A 23 -20.74 -19.16 -11.10
CA LYS A 23 -21.49 -18.93 -12.35
C LYS A 23 -22.66 -19.90 -12.49
N ASN A 24 -23.57 -19.58 -13.41
CA ASN A 24 -24.76 -20.37 -13.72
C ASN A 24 -25.61 -20.63 -12.47
N THR A 25 -25.77 -19.62 -11.63
CA THR A 25 -26.62 -19.70 -10.44
C THR A 25 -28.09 -19.48 -10.81
N ASN A 26 -28.97 -19.80 -9.88
CA ASN A 26 -30.38 -19.49 -9.94
C ASN A 26 -30.87 -19.08 -8.54
N ILE A 27 -32.18 -18.83 -8.40
CA ILE A 27 -32.77 -18.43 -7.11
C ILE A 27 -32.55 -19.49 -6.01
N GLU A 28 -32.59 -20.78 -6.32
CA GLU A 28 -32.34 -21.84 -5.33
C GLU A 28 -30.88 -21.84 -4.86
N ASP A 29 -29.93 -21.54 -5.76
CA ASP A 29 -28.52 -21.39 -5.41
C ASP A 29 -28.30 -20.18 -4.49
N TRP A 30 -28.93 -19.04 -4.81
CA TRP A 30 -28.93 -17.86 -3.95
C TRP A 30 -29.55 -18.15 -2.59
N GLU A 31 -30.63 -18.94 -2.52
CA GLU A 31 -31.24 -19.34 -1.27
C GLU A 31 -30.27 -20.13 -0.38
N LYS A 32 -29.64 -21.16 -0.95
CA LYS A 32 -28.64 -21.99 -0.26
C LYS A 32 -27.43 -21.19 0.18
N TRP A 33 -26.96 -20.28 -0.67
CA TRP A 33 -25.85 -19.39 -0.32
C TRP A 33 -26.23 -18.49 0.86
N ILE A 34 -27.40 -17.85 0.83
CA ILE A 34 -27.87 -17.01 1.95
C ILE A 34 -27.96 -17.82 3.24
N ASP A 35 -28.49 -19.05 3.19
CA ASP A 35 -28.58 -19.92 4.37
C ASP A 35 -27.20 -20.28 4.92
N LEU A 36 -26.25 -20.64 4.06
CA LEU A 36 -24.86 -20.88 4.45
C LEU A 36 -24.27 -19.64 5.13
N ILE A 37 -24.42 -18.47 4.52
CA ILE A 37 -23.85 -17.23 5.04
C ILE A 37 -24.46 -16.85 6.39
N ASN A 38 -25.78 -16.92 6.52
CA ASN A 38 -26.49 -16.58 7.75
C ASN A 38 -26.23 -17.52 8.92
N THR A 39 -25.81 -18.76 8.65
CA THR A 39 -25.57 -19.80 9.67
C THR A 39 -24.09 -19.97 10.00
N GLY A 40 -23.21 -19.87 9.01
CA GLY A 40 -21.78 -20.13 9.15
C GLY A 40 -20.94 -18.90 9.43
N TYR A 41 -21.45 -17.69 9.17
CA TYR A 41 -20.61 -16.50 9.09
C TYR A 41 -21.22 -15.28 9.79
N LYS A 42 -20.35 -14.36 10.21
CA LYS A 42 -20.78 -13.07 10.76
C LYS A 42 -21.08 -12.12 9.59
N VAL A 43 -22.28 -11.54 9.61
CA VAL A 43 -22.80 -10.73 8.52
C VAL A 43 -23.11 -9.30 8.98
N ALA A 44 -22.93 -8.34 8.08
CA ALA A 44 -23.51 -7.01 8.15
C ALA A 44 -24.25 -6.71 6.84
N PHE A 45 -25.58 -6.77 6.90
CA PHE A 45 -26.48 -6.60 5.77
C PHE A 45 -27.25 -5.29 5.90
N TYR A 46 -27.16 -4.39 4.92
CA TYR A 46 -27.93 -3.14 4.96
C TYR A 46 -29.33 -3.38 4.39
N ASN A 47 -30.34 -3.32 5.25
CA ASN A 47 -31.74 -3.44 4.86
C ASN A 47 -32.25 -2.07 4.36
N GLY A 48 -32.49 -1.96 3.06
CA GLY A 48 -32.98 -0.74 2.43
C GLY A 48 -34.41 -0.35 2.81
N LEU A 49 -35.22 -1.27 3.35
CA LEU A 49 -36.59 -1.00 3.80
C LEU A 49 -36.62 -0.43 5.22
N SER A 50 -35.83 -0.98 6.15
CA SER A 50 -35.74 -0.50 7.53
C SER A 50 -34.75 0.67 7.68
N GLY A 51 -33.76 0.77 6.78
CA GLY A 51 -32.65 1.72 6.89
C GLY A 51 -31.58 1.31 7.90
N GLU A 52 -31.63 0.08 8.41
CA GLU A 52 -30.72 -0.43 9.44
C GLU A 52 -29.75 -1.49 8.88
N THR A 53 -28.67 -1.73 9.63
CA THR A 53 -27.75 -2.85 9.33
C THR A 53 -28.08 -4.03 10.23
N GLU A 54 -28.38 -5.16 9.61
CA GLU A 54 -28.82 -6.39 10.24
C GLU A 54 -27.68 -7.42 10.25
N SER A 55 -27.74 -8.35 11.21
CA SER A 55 -26.72 -9.41 11.38
C SER A 55 -26.98 -10.65 10.52
N GLN A 56 -28.02 -10.63 9.68
CA GLN A 56 -28.41 -11.69 8.78
C GLN A 56 -28.97 -11.07 7.50
N ILE A 57 -28.83 -11.78 6.38
CA ILE A 57 -29.40 -11.43 5.09
C ILE A 57 -30.88 -11.80 5.10
N ASP A 58 -31.75 -10.84 4.79
CA ASP A 58 -33.16 -11.10 4.52
C ASP A 58 -33.34 -11.61 3.08
N LYS A 59 -33.67 -12.90 2.95
CA LYS A 59 -33.93 -13.55 1.66
C LYS A 59 -35.00 -12.82 0.83
N SER A 60 -36.05 -12.32 1.48
CA SER A 60 -37.18 -11.70 0.77
C SER A 60 -36.74 -10.44 0.02
N ILE A 61 -35.88 -9.63 0.65
CA ILE A 61 -35.32 -8.41 0.06
C ILE A 61 -34.40 -8.75 -1.11
N VAL A 62 -33.53 -9.76 -0.94
CA VAL A 62 -32.65 -10.22 -2.02
C VAL A 62 -33.45 -10.74 -3.20
N PHE A 63 -34.48 -11.56 -2.97
CA PHE A 63 -35.27 -12.11 -4.06
C PHE A 63 -36.16 -11.06 -4.73
N ASP A 64 -36.68 -10.08 -4.00
CA ASP A 64 -37.40 -8.97 -4.62
C ASP A 64 -36.47 -8.13 -5.51
N TYR A 65 -35.21 -7.92 -5.11
CA TYR A 65 -34.19 -7.29 -5.95
C TYR A 65 -33.87 -8.12 -7.20
N LEU A 66 -33.52 -9.41 -7.04
CA LEU A 66 -33.16 -10.29 -8.16
C LEU A 66 -34.31 -10.50 -9.16
N ASN A 67 -35.56 -10.37 -8.72
CA ASN A 67 -36.74 -10.43 -9.59
C ASN A 67 -37.16 -9.05 -10.15
N GLY A 68 -36.36 -7.99 -9.94
CA GLY A 68 -36.61 -6.65 -10.47
C GLY A 68 -37.79 -5.92 -9.85
N LYS A 69 -38.20 -6.28 -8.63
CA LYS A 69 -39.30 -5.62 -7.91
C LYS A 69 -38.83 -4.46 -7.03
N SER A 70 -37.53 -4.35 -6.78
CA SER A 70 -36.92 -3.34 -5.90
C SER A 70 -35.50 -3.02 -6.34
N ASP A 71 -35.07 -1.77 -6.14
CA ASP A 71 -33.69 -1.31 -6.37
C ASP A 71 -32.97 -0.97 -5.05
N LEU A 72 -33.54 -1.37 -3.90
CA LEU A 72 -33.10 -0.93 -2.56
C LEU A 72 -31.96 -1.76 -1.96
N LEU A 73 -31.25 -2.55 -2.77
CA LEU A 73 -30.19 -3.44 -2.32
C LEU A 73 -28.80 -2.92 -2.70
N ARG A 74 -27.90 -2.82 -1.71
CA ARG A 74 -26.52 -2.33 -1.93
C ARG A 74 -25.47 -3.44 -1.93
N GLY A 75 -25.64 -4.44 -1.08
CA GLY A 75 -24.66 -5.51 -0.87
C GLY A 75 -24.70 -6.05 0.56
N VAL A 76 -23.86 -7.06 0.80
CA VAL A 76 -23.64 -7.65 2.11
C VAL A 76 -22.15 -7.77 2.41
N ASN A 77 -21.80 -7.50 3.66
CA ASN A 77 -20.46 -7.71 4.20
C ASN A 77 -20.43 -9.01 5.00
N ILE A 78 -19.50 -9.90 4.67
CA ILE A 78 -19.28 -11.19 5.33
C ILE A 78 -17.89 -11.14 5.98
N HIS A 79 -17.82 -11.41 7.27
CA HIS A 79 -16.61 -11.25 8.06
C HIS A 79 -15.96 -12.60 8.36
N LEU A 80 -14.75 -12.80 7.85
CA LEU A 80 -13.86 -13.93 8.20
C LEU A 80 -12.71 -13.42 9.06
N GLU A 81 -13.01 -13.12 10.33
CA GLU A 81 -12.07 -12.46 11.25
C GLU A 81 -11.50 -11.16 10.65
N GLY A 82 -10.23 -11.19 10.20
CA GLY A 82 -9.52 -10.04 9.61
C GLY A 82 -9.77 -9.83 8.12
N ILE A 83 -10.57 -10.69 7.46
CA ILE A 83 -10.87 -10.62 6.04
C ILE A 83 -12.34 -10.21 5.86
N LEU A 84 -12.57 -9.20 5.05
CA LEU A 84 -13.90 -8.75 4.64
C LEU A 84 -14.18 -9.24 3.23
N ILE A 85 -15.21 -10.08 3.11
CA ILE A 85 -15.79 -10.45 1.82
C ILE A 85 -17.00 -9.55 1.58
N LYS A 86 -17.06 -8.92 0.40
CA LYS A 86 -18.19 -8.06 0.01
C LYS A 86 -18.95 -8.73 -1.11
N CYS A 87 -20.24 -8.93 -0.96
CA CYS A 87 -21.09 -9.36 -2.06
C CYS A 87 -21.87 -8.16 -2.57
N HIS A 88 -21.79 -7.92 -3.87
CA HIS A 88 -22.65 -6.98 -4.57
C HIS A 88 -23.68 -7.77 -5.37
N PHE A 89 -24.96 -7.45 -5.19
CA PHE A 89 -26.04 -8.13 -5.90
C PHE A 89 -26.21 -7.46 -7.25
N PHE A 90 -25.97 -8.20 -8.35
CA PHE A 90 -26.12 -7.69 -9.72
C PHE A 90 -27.18 -8.45 -10.52
N GLY A 91 -27.13 -9.79 -10.48
CA GLY A 91 -28.01 -10.68 -11.26
C GLY A 91 -28.23 -12.01 -10.56
N GLY A 92 -29.21 -12.77 -11.04
CA GLY A 92 -29.56 -14.09 -10.49
C GLY A 92 -28.66 -15.23 -10.99
N ASP A 93 -27.96 -15.00 -12.10
CA ASP A 93 -27.16 -15.98 -12.85
C ASP A 93 -25.71 -16.12 -12.39
N GLU A 94 -25.26 -15.23 -11.49
CA GLU A 94 -23.99 -15.33 -10.80
C GLU A 94 -24.05 -14.85 -9.35
N ILE A 95 -23.20 -15.44 -8.50
CA ILE A 95 -22.83 -14.87 -7.20
C ILE A 95 -21.42 -14.32 -7.32
N GLU A 96 -21.26 -13.02 -7.07
CA GLU A 96 -19.99 -12.31 -7.14
C GLU A 96 -19.64 -11.71 -5.78
N ASN A 97 -18.43 -11.99 -5.30
CA ASN A 97 -17.93 -11.54 -4.01
C ASN A 97 -16.50 -11.00 -4.15
N ASP A 98 -16.18 -9.87 -3.52
CA ASP A 98 -14.85 -9.27 -3.59
C ASP A 98 -14.08 -9.45 -2.29
N ILE A 99 -12.77 -9.64 -2.41
CA ILE A 99 -11.81 -9.50 -1.32
C ILE A 99 -10.68 -8.55 -1.70
N THR A 100 -10.12 -7.87 -0.71
CA THR A 100 -8.89 -7.10 -0.91
C THR A 100 -7.66 -7.95 -0.60
N PRO A 101 -6.66 -8.04 -1.49
CA PRO A 101 -5.40 -8.71 -1.20
C PRO A 101 -4.68 -8.20 0.05
N LEU A 102 -4.95 -6.95 0.46
CA LEU A 102 -4.35 -6.32 1.64
C LEU A 102 -4.73 -6.99 2.97
N GLU A 103 -5.86 -7.70 3.00
CA GLU A 103 -6.35 -8.36 4.22
C GLU A 103 -5.83 -9.79 4.37
N ILE A 104 -5.23 -10.37 3.32
CA ILE A 104 -4.61 -11.70 3.37
C ILE A 104 -3.12 -11.52 3.68
N ASN A 105 -2.71 -11.80 4.93
CA ASN A 105 -1.36 -11.48 5.41
C ASN A 105 -0.56 -12.71 5.86
N SER A 106 -1.19 -13.88 5.89
CA SER A 106 -0.62 -15.11 6.41
C SER A 106 -1.15 -16.36 5.69
N ILE A 107 -0.52 -17.50 5.95
CA ILE A 107 -1.03 -18.78 5.45
C ILE A 107 -2.36 -19.14 6.13
N GLU A 108 -2.56 -18.70 7.36
CA GLU A 108 -3.80 -18.86 8.11
C GLU A 108 -4.95 -18.09 7.45
N ASP A 109 -4.72 -16.84 7.04
CA ASP A 109 -5.72 -16.03 6.31
C ASP A 109 -6.08 -16.67 4.97
N HIS A 110 -5.06 -17.15 4.24
CA HIS A 110 -5.27 -17.92 3.02
C HIS A 110 -6.17 -19.14 3.27
N ASN A 111 -5.88 -19.92 4.32
CA ASN A 111 -6.65 -21.10 4.65
C ASN A 111 -8.10 -20.75 5.04
N ARG A 112 -8.32 -19.65 5.75
CA ARG A 112 -9.69 -19.15 6.06
C ARG A 112 -10.46 -18.84 4.79
N LEU A 113 -9.86 -18.10 3.86
CA LEU A 113 -10.48 -17.78 2.58
C LEU A 113 -10.77 -19.06 1.78
N VAL A 114 -9.81 -19.98 1.68
CA VAL A 114 -10.00 -21.25 0.94
C VAL A 114 -11.10 -22.11 1.56
N ASN A 115 -11.22 -22.14 2.89
CA ASN A 115 -12.31 -22.85 3.56
C ASN A 115 -13.67 -22.23 3.23
N TYR A 116 -13.76 -20.90 3.19
CA TYR A 116 -14.97 -20.22 2.72
C TYR A 116 -15.33 -20.62 1.28
N LEU A 117 -14.36 -20.63 0.36
CA LEU A 117 -14.61 -21.05 -1.04
C LEU A 117 -15.09 -22.51 -1.12
N LYS A 118 -14.54 -23.40 -0.26
CA LYS A 118 -14.98 -24.80 -0.16
C LYS A 118 -16.39 -24.93 0.37
N ASP A 119 -16.72 -24.22 1.44
CA ASP A 119 -18.06 -24.26 2.02
C ASP A 119 -19.11 -23.82 0.99
N VAL A 120 -18.82 -22.75 0.25
CA VAL A 120 -19.68 -22.29 -0.85
C VAL A 120 -19.76 -23.35 -1.96
N SER A 121 -18.63 -23.89 -2.41
CA SER A 121 -18.57 -24.88 -3.48
C SER A 121 -19.35 -26.16 -3.14
N VAL A 122 -19.16 -26.68 -1.93
CA VAL A 122 -19.86 -27.87 -1.42
C VAL A 122 -21.35 -27.60 -1.22
N CYS A 123 -21.72 -26.44 -0.65
CA CYS A 123 -23.12 -26.06 -0.43
C CYS A 123 -23.90 -25.98 -1.74
N LEU A 124 -23.31 -25.38 -2.76
CA LEU A 124 -23.96 -25.16 -4.05
C LEU A 124 -23.78 -26.35 -5.02
N GLY A 125 -22.80 -27.22 -4.78
CA GLY A 125 -22.40 -28.26 -5.72
C GLY A 125 -21.84 -27.68 -7.02
N LYS A 126 -21.16 -26.54 -6.94
CA LYS A 126 -20.64 -25.78 -8.10
C LYS A 126 -19.20 -25.36 -7.92
N GLU A 127 -18.53 -25.12 -9.05
CA GLU A 127 -17.20 -24.52 -9.06
C GLU A 127 -17.25 -23.09 -8.50
N VAL A 128 -16.29 -22.78 -7.64
CA VAL A 128 -16.03 -21.43 -7.12
C VAL A 128 -14.65 -21.02 -7.58
N MET A 129 -14.53 -19.84 -8.20
CA MET A 129 -13.26 -19.35 -8.73
C MET A 129 -12.89 -18.00 -8.11
N LEU A 130 -11.61 -17.82 -7.79
CA LEU A 130 -11.01 -16.53 -7.45
C LEU A 130 -10.25 -16.01 -8.67
N THR A 131 -10.53 -14.79 -9.11
CA THR A 131 -9.89 -14.15 -10.28
C THR A 131 -9.24 -12.83 -9.88
N PRO A 132 -8.39 -12.24 -10.73
CA PRO A 132 -8.12 -10.81 -10.64
C PRO A 132 -9.38 -10.00 -10.96
N GLU A 133 -9.42 -8.75 -10.51
CA GLU A 133 -10.59 -7.86 -10.67
C GLU A 133 -11.00 -7.69 -12.15
N ASN A 134 -12.29 -7.85 -12.44
CA ASN A 134 -12.90 -7.71 -13.77
C ASN A 134 -12.37 -8.65 -14.86
N TYR A 135 -11.74 -9.77 -14.50
CA TYR A 135 -11.32 -10.78 -15.48
C TYR A 135 -12.47 -11.72 -15.81
N LEU A 136 -12.62 -12.06 -17.10
CA LEU A 136 -13.59 -13.08 -17.50
C LEU A 136 -13.12 -14.47 -17.05
N ASP A 137 -14.08 -15.36 -16.80
CA ASP A 137 -13.85 -16.70 -16.25
C ASP A 137 -12.91 -17.58 -17.08
N TYR A 138 -12.76 -17.31 -18.38
CA TYR A 138 -11.83 -18.00 -19.26
C TYR A 138 -10.44 -17.36 -19.36
N GLU A 139 -10.24 -16.16 -18.81
CA GLU A 139 -8.99 -15.42 -18.97
C GLU A 139 -7.96 -15.82 -17.92
N ARG A 140 -8.36 -15.82 -16.63
CA ARG A 140 -7.45 -16.15 -15.54
C ARG A 140 -8.15 -16.50 -14.23
N LYS A 141 -8.01 -17.76 -13.80
CA LYS A 141 -8.51 -18.25 -12.50
C LYS A 141 -7.33 -18.49 -11.55
N LEU A 142 -7.18 -17.67 -10.51
CA LEU A 142 -6.08 -17.78 -9.53
C LEU A 142 -6.26 -18.98 -8.59
N ILE A 143 -7.49 -19.21 -8.13
CA ILE A 143 -7.89 -20.37 -7.34
C ILE A 143 -9.16 -20.92 -7.96
N VAL A 144 -9.24 -22.23 -8.09
CA VAL A 144 -10.47 -22.94 -8.46
C VAL A 144 -10.77 -23.97 -7.39
N VAL A 145 -12.00 -23.97 -6.90
CA VAL A 145 -12.49 -24.93 -5.91
C VAL A 145 -13.69 -25.67 -6.50
N ASN A 146 -13.62 -27.00 -6.50
CA ASN A 146 -14.71 -27.86 -6.93
C ASN A 146 -14.95 -28.93 -5.84
N GLY A 147 -15.96 -28.68 -5.00
CA GLY A 147 -16.17 -29.42 -3.76
C GLY A 147 -14.98 -29.27 -2.81
N ASN A 148 -14.24 -30.36 -2.60
CA ASN A 148 -13.05 -30.38 -1.75
C ASN A 148 -11.73 -30.22 -2.52
N ASP A 149 -11.78 -30.35 -3.84
CA ASP A 149 -10.62 -30.24 -4.71
C ASP A 149 -10.27 -28.77 -4.91
N ILE A 150 -8.97 -28.47 -4.85
CA ILE A 150 -8.45 -27.11 -5.02
C ILE A 150 -7.35 -27.12 -6.07
N GLU A 151 -7.49 -26.27 -7.06
CA GLU A 151 -6.47 -25.98 -8.06
C GLU A 151 -5.98 -24.54 -7.90
N PHE A 152 -4.67 -24.33 -8.12
CA PHE A 152 -4.05 -23.03 -8.04
C PHE A 152 -3.34 -22.71 -9.35
N ASP A 153 -3.70 -21.59 -9.98
CA ASP A 153 -2.91 -21.07 -11.08
C ASP A 153 -1.82 -20.13 -10.56
N VAL A 154 -0.62 -20.69 -10.47
CA VAL A 154 0.61 -19.96 -10.16
C VAL A 154 1.46 -19.70 -11.40
N SER A 155 0.93 -19.95 -12.59
CA SER A 155 1.59 -19.64 -13.85
C SER A 155 1.28 -18.20 -14.25
N GLY A 156 2.31 -17.43 -14.62
CA GLY A 156 2.14 -16.25 -15.47
C GLY A 156 1.44 -15.01 -14.92
N HIS A 157 1.98 -14.38 -13.89
CA HIS A 157 2.16 -12.92 -13.94
C HIS A 157 3.31 -12.50 -13.02
N ILE A 158 4.44 -12.12 -13.63
CA ILE A 158 5.48 -11.38 -12.92
C ILE A 158 4.94 -9.95 -12.90
N MET A 159 4.37 -9.52 -11.76
CA MET A 159 4.04 -8.11 -11.55
C MET A 159 5.26 -7.28 -11.97
N PRO A 160 5.11 -6.35 -12.92
CA PRO A 160 6.25 -5.58 -13.36
C PRO A 160 6.74 -4.80 -12.15
N GLU A 161 8.06 -4.82 -11.95
CA GLU A 161 8.74 -4.50 -10.69
C GLU A 161 8.37 -3.12 -10.08
N HIS A 162 7.79 -2.24 -10.90
CA HIS A 162 7.34 -0.90 -10.57
C HIS A 162 5.97 -0.82 -9.87
N LEU A 163 5.14 -1.86 -9.91
CA LEU A 163 3.83 -1.92 -9.23
C LEU A 163 3.88 -2.59 -7.85
N ASN A 164 5.04 -3.15 -7.47
CA ASN A 164 5.22 -3.79 -6.17
C ASN A 164 5.32 -2.72 -5.06
N GLN A 165 4.21 -2.43 -4.38
CA GLN A 165 4.13 -1.43 -3.32
C GLN A 165 5.10 -1.70 -2.15
N ASP A 166 5.47 -2.96 -1.91
CA ASP A 166 6.48 -3.30 -0.89
C ASP A 166 7.88 -2.84 -1.27
N LYS A 167 8.24 -2.91 -2.57
CA LYS A 167 9.53 -2.35 -3.04
C LYS A 167 9.50 -0.82 -2.95
N VAL A 168 8.36 -0.19 -3.27
CA VAL A 168 8.18 1.26 -3.14
C VAL A 168 8.31 1.72 -1.68
N LYS A 169 7.74 0.97 -0.73
CA LYS A 169 7.83 1.27 0.71
C LYS A 169 9.23 1.04 1.26
N ASN A 170 9.93 0.00 0.80
CA ASN A 170 11.31 -0.29 1.24
C ASN A 170 12.36 0.66 0.61
N ASP A 171 12.09 1.22 -0.58
CA ASP A 171 12.95 2.23 -1.22
C ASP A 171 12.66 3.67 -0.74
N SER A 172 11.56 3.91 -0.01
CA SER A 172 11.18 5.26 0.44
C SER A 172 12.26 5.93 1.33
N PRO A 173 12.82 5.28 2.37
CA PRO A 173 13.91 5.87 3.16
C PRO A 173 15.17 6.14 2.33
N LYS A 174 15.47 5.28 1.36
CA LYS A 174 16.61 5.46 0.46
C LYS A 174 16.42 6.69 -0.41
N LYS A 175 15.26 6.84 -1.07
CA LYS A 175 14.93 8.04 -1.88
C LYS A 175 15.00 9.32 -1.06
N LEU A 176 14.38 9.33 0.13
CA LEU A 176 14.44 10.47 1.04
C LEU A 176 15.88 10.79 1.47
N SER A 177 16.70 9.80 1.79
CA SER A 177 18.10 10.05 2.16
C SER A 177 18.93 10.65 1.01
N ILE A 178 18.63 10.33 -0.26
CA ILE A 178 19.27 10.98 -1.42
C ILE A 178 18.88 12.46 -1.50
N ILE A 179 17.61 12.78 -1.28
CA ILE A 179 17.11 14.17 -1.26
C ILE A 179 17.83 14.96 -0.17
N PHE A 180 17.90 14.44 1.06
CA PHE A 180 18.60 15.11 2.16
C PHE A 180 20.10 15.28 1.89
N LEU A 181 20.78 14.27 1.34
CA LEU A 181 22.18 14.40 0.91
C LEU A 181 22.38 15.50 -0.13
N THR A 182 21.47 15.61 -1.09
CA THR A 182 21.52 16.64 -2.13
C THR A 182 21.35 18.03 -1.52
N ILE A 183 20.38 18.20 -0.60
CA ILE A 183 20.17 19.46 0.13
C ILE A 183 21.41 19.82 0.95
N LEU A 184 22.01 18.88 1.67
CA LEU A 184 23.23 19.11 2.44
C LEU A 184 24.41 19.56 1.58
N LEU A 185 24.55 19.00 0.38
CA LEU A 185 25.58 19.40 -0.56
C LEU A 185 25.33 20.83 -1.09
N CYS A 186 24.09 21.14 -1.46
CA CYS A 186 23.70 22.49 -1.87
C CYS A 186 23.94 23.53 -0.76
N LEU A 187 23.62 23.20 0.50
CA LEU A 187 23.87 24.07 1.66
C LEU A 187 25.36 24.30 1.90
N LEU A 188 26.19 23.27 1.72
CA LEU A 188 27.65 23.43 1.80
C LEU A 188 28.15 24.38 0.72
N ILE A 189 27.73 24.18 -0.53
CA ILE A 189 28.11 25.06 -1.66
C ILE A 189 27.68 26.50 -1.38
N TRP A 190 26.43 26.69 -0.92
CA TRP A 190 25.88 28.00 -0.59
C TRP A 190 26.73 28.75 0.43
N ASN A 191 27.25 28.07 1.46
CA ASN A 191 28.10 28.68 2.48
C ASN A 191 29.57 28.88 2.05
N ILE A 192 30.05 28.15 1.04
CA ILE A 192 31.38 28.33 0.46
C ILE A 192 31.42 29.57 -0.47
N ILE A 193 30.33 29.88 -1.17
CA ILE A 193 30.26 31.00 -2.12
C ILE A 193 30.71 32.33 -1.50
N PRO A 194 30.20 32.76 -0.31
CA PRO A 194 30.66 33.97 0.34
C PRO A 194 32.16 33.99 0.65
N ILE A 195 32.76 32.85 1.02
CA ILE A 195 34.20 32.76 1.28
C ILE A 195 34.99 33.08 0.00
N ILE A 196 34.55 32.53 -1.13
CA ILE A 196 35.16 32.80 -2.44
C ILE A 196 34.93 34.26 -2.84
N GLN A 197 33.73 34.80 -2.64
CA GLN A 197 33.41 36.20 -2.95
C GLN A 197 34.26 37.18 -2.14
N VAL A 198 34.39 36.97 -0.82
CA VAL A 198 35.25 37.80 0.06
C VAL A 198 36.70 37.72 -0.43
N LYS A 199 37.16 36.55 -0.87
CA LYS A 199 38.52 36.38 -1.42
C LYS A 199 38.69 37.14 -2.74
N MET A 200 37.69 37.10 -3.62
CA MET A 200 37.72 37.75 -4.94
C MET A 200 37.51 39.26 -4.89
N GLN A 201 36.78 39.77 -3.90
CA GLN A 201 36.54 41.21 -3.74
C GLN A 201 37.68 41.91 -3.02
N LEU A 202 38.40 41.20 -2.15
CA LEU A 202 39.53 41.73 -1.38
C LEU A 202 40.89 41.45 -2.04
N VAL A 203 40.95 41.28 -3.37
CA VAL A 203 42.17 40.96 -4.16
C VAL A 203 43.20 42.11 -4.22
N SER A 204 43.03 43.15 -3.40
CA SER A 204 44.02 44.22 -3.29
C SER A 204 45.21 43.75 -2.46
N ASP A 205 46.42 43.87 -3.02
CA ASP A 205 47.69 43.61 -2.31
C ASP A 205 47.86 44.47 -1.04
N PHE A 206 47.04 45.52 -0.88
CA PHE A 206 47.03 46.41 0.27
C PHE A 206 46.14 45.93 1.42
N ILE A 207 45.33 44.87 1.26
CA ILE A 207 44.43 44.36 2.30
C ILE A 207 45.11 43.20 3.02
N PRO A 208 45.39 43.32 4.34
CA PRO A 208 45.98 42.22 5.12
C PRO A 208 45.09 40.97 5.09
N SER A 209 45.71 39.79 4.99
CA SER A 209 45.02 38.50 5.01
C SER A 209 44.21 38.24 6.30
N SER A 210 44.55 38.93 7.40
CA SER A 210 43.78 38.91 8.65
C SER A 210 42.37 39.52 8.49
N ILE A 211 42.21 40.55 7.65
CA ILE A 211 40.90 41.17 7.39
C ILE A 211 40.01 40.21 6.59
N PHE A 212 40.58 39.54 5.58
CA PHE A 212 39.87 38.48 4.86
C PHE A 212 39.35 37.41 5.82
N TYR A 213 40.21 36.93 6.73
CA TYR A 213 39.83 35.90 7.69
C TYR A 213 38.69 36.37 8.59
N GLU A 214 38.77 37.55 9.20
CA GLU A 214 37.72 38.02 10.10
C GLU A 214 36.36 38.21 9.40
N VAL A 215 36.35 38.67 8.14
CA VAL A 215 35.10 38.80 7.35
C VAL A 215 34.55 37.42 6.92
N ALA A 216 35.41 36.49 6.53
CA ALA A 216 34.99 35.17 6.05
C ALA A 216 34.73 34.15 7.17
N LYS A 217 35.21 34.40 8.39
CA LYS A 217 35.20 33.51 9.55
C LYS A 217 33.82 32.88 9.87
N PRO A 218 32.70 33.63 9.87
CA PRO A 218 31.37 33.04 10.05
C PRO A 218 31.09 31.93 9.03
N PHE A 219 31.35 32.21 7.75
CA PHE A 219 31.13 31.28 6.64
C PHE A 219 32.09 30.09 6.66
N ILE A 220 33.34 30.31 7.08
CA ILE A 220 34.34 29.24 7.25
C ILE A 220 33.88 28.23 8.33
N TYR A 221 33.40 28.70 9.47
CA TYR A 221 32.94 27.81 10.55
C TYR A 221 31.75 26.96 10.12
N ILE A 222 30.69 27.57 9.59
CA ILE A 222 29.49 26.82 9.18
C ILE A 222 29.80 25.87 8.01
N SER A 223 30.62 26.28 7.04
CA SER A 223 31.04 25.40 5.94
C SER A 223 31.84 24.20 6.42
N THR A 224 32.70 24.39 7.43
CA THR A 224 33.49 23.29 8.01
C THR A 224 32.59 22.26 8.70
N VAL A 225 31.61 22.73 9.48
CA VAL A 225 30.62 21.84 10.12
C VAL A 225 29.80 21.09 9.08
N LEU A 226 29.28 21.78 8.06
CA LEU A 226 28.50 21.16 6.99
C LEU A 226 29.33 20.16 6.17
N LEU A 227 30.63 20.42 5.94
CA LEU A 227 31.52 19.49 5.26
C LEU A 227 31.66 18.18 6.05
N LEU A 228 31.91 18.26 7.36
CA LEU A 228 32.01 17.07 8.22
C LEU A 228 30.69 16.29 8.25
N VAL A 229 29.55 16.98 8.37
CA VAL A 229 28.23 16.35 8.31
C VAL A 229 28.01 15.65 6.97
N ASN A 230 28.37 16.28 5.85
CA ASN A 230 28.25 15.68 4.52
C ASN A 230 29.08 14.39 4.41
N ILE A 231 30.33 14.38 4.89
CA ILE A 231 31.20 13.18 4.89
C ILE A 231 30.55 12.05 5.70
N VAL A 232 30.05 12.35 6.91
CA VAL A 232 29.40 11.35 7.77
C VAL A 232 28.10 10.84 7.15
N ALA A 233 27.26 11.73 6.64
CA ALA A 233 26.01 11.38 5.96
C ALA A 233 26.26 10.47 4.75
N PHE A 234 27.27 10.80 3.94
CA PHE A 234 27.67 9.99 2.79
C PHE A 234 28.15 8.60 3.23
N ALA A 235 29.03 8.52 4.24
CA ALA A 235 29.49 7.23 4.76
C ALA A 235 28.33 6.37 5.32
N LEU A 236 27.37 6.98 6.01
CA LEU A 236 26.17 6.29 6.53
C LEU A 236 25.26 5.80 5.40
N PHE A 237 25.14 6.57 4.32
CA PHE A 237 24.37 6.19 3.14
C PHE A 237 24.92 4.92 2.47
N PHE A 238 26.24 4.82 2.28
CA PHE A 238 26.87 3.60 1.75
C PHE A 238 26.75 2.40 2.69
N LYS A 239 26.69 2.63 4.00
CA LYS A 239 26.36 1.60 5.00
C LYS A 239 24.86 1.27 5.08
N ARG A 240 24.04 1.77 4.14
CA ARG A 240 22.58 1.58 4.07
C ARG A 240 21.81 2.06 5.30
N LYS A 241 22.37 2.98 6.09
CA LYS A 241 21.72 3.57 7.28
C LYS A 241 20.87 4.80 6.90
N TYR A 242 19.89 4.61 6.01
CA TYR A 242 19.14 5.71 5.38
C TYR A 242 18.37 6.59 6.37
N LEU A 243 17.75 6.00 7.39
CA LEU A 243 17.02 6.76 8.41
C LEU A 243 17.95 7.69 9.21
N THR A 244 19.15 7.22 9.55
CA THR A 244 20.15 8.04 10.24
C THR A 244 20.62 9.21 9.37
N VAL A 245 20.75 9.02 8.06
CA VAL A 245 21.08 10.09 7.10
C VAL A 245 19.99 11.16 7.08
N ILE A 246 18.71 10.76 7.06
CA ILE A 246 17.57 11.69 7.08
C ILE A 246 17.58 12.53 8.37
N ILE A 247 17.73 11.89 9.53
CA ILE A 247 17.75 12.58 10.84
C ILE A 247 18.93 13.55 10.92
N LEU A 248 20.13 13.09 10.55
CA LEU A 248 21.33 13.93 10.55
C LEU A 248 21.19 15.14 9.61
N GLY A 249 20.64 14.90 8.41
CA GLY A 249 20.38 15.97 7.45
C GLY A 249 19.36 16.99 7.96
N GLY A 250 18.27 16.53 8.57
CA GLY A 250 17.28 17.41 9.19
C GLY A 250 17.87 18.30 10.29
N ILE A 251 18.65 17.72 11.20
CA ILE A 251 19.33 18.48 12.27
C ILE A 251 20.26 19.53 11.67
N ALA A 252 21.08 19.18 10.68
CA ALA A 252 22.01 20.11 10.06
C ALA A 252 21.31 21.24 9.29
N ILE A 253 20.19 20.96 8.61
CA ILE A 253 19.36 21.99 7.97
C ILE A 253 18.82 22.97 9.03
N CYS A 254 18.25 22.46 10.13
CA CYS A 254 17.75 23.31 11.21
C CYS A 254 18.84 24.17 11.86
N LEU A 255 20.02 23.60 12.13
CA LEU A 255 21.15 24.34 12.67
C LEU A 255 21.63 25.43 11.71
N ASN A 256 21.70 25.15 10.41
CA ASN A 256 22.06 26.15 9.40
C ASN A 256 21.02 27.28 9.34
N LEU A 257 19.73 26.96 9.38
CA LEU A 257 18.66 27.97 9.39
C LEU A 257 18.74 28.88 10.64
N LEU A 258 18.94 28.29 11.82
CA LEU A 258 19.13 29.04 13.06
C LEU A 258 20.36 29.95 12.97
N TYR A 259 21.47 29.42 12.45
CA TYR A 259 22.69 30.19 12.26
C TYR A 259 22.49 31.39 11.32
N THR A 260 21.85 31.18 10.17
CA THR A 260 21.51 32.28 9.24
C THR A 260 20.59 33.31 9.88
N PHE A 261 19.60 32.87 10.65
CA PHE A 261 18.70 33.76 11.37
C PHE A 261 19.48 34.65 12.35
N PHE A 262 20.31 34.09 13.22
CA PHE A 262 21.07 34.88 14.19
C PHE A 262 22.05 35.86 13.53
N ASN A 263 22.72 35.45 12.44
CA ASN A 263 23.64 36.34 11.73
C ASN A 263 22.95 37.47 10.96
N HIS A 264 21.64 37.39 10.72
CA HIS A 264 20.92 38.46 10.01
C HIS A 264 20.30 39.50 10.95
N PHE A 265 20.09 39.14 12.22
CA PHE A 265 19.40 39.96 13.22
C PHE A 265 20.31 40.49 14.34
N LEU A 266 21.61 40.17 14.32
CA LEU A 266 22.65 40.70 15.20
C LEU A 266 23.64 41.54 14.39
#